data_AF-A0A937QY51-F1
#
_entry.id   AF-A0A937QY51-F1
#
_cell.length_a   1.000
_cell.length_b   1.000
_cell.length_c   1.000
_cell.angle_alpha   90.00
_cell.angle_beta   90.00
_cell.angle_gamma   90.00
#
_symmetry.space_group_name_H-M   'P 1'
#
loop_
_entity.id
_entity.type
_entity.pdbx_description
1 polymer ?
#
loop_
_entity_poly.entity_id
_entity_poly.type
_entity_poly.pdbx_seq_one_letter_code
_entity_poly.pdbx_strand_id
1 'polypeptide(L)'
;MENLTGRQYMVSALKRQYTDRIPTTVLIGPYCSKLTNYTVREILKDPKKSAEAHLAFYNRFQPDSLIIYNVIFLKLRLLDVSWNSLKTVYLTRNLLC
;
A
#
# COMPACT_ATOMS: atom_id res chain seq x y z
N MET A 1 -18.62 -26.25 0.96
CA MET A 1 -18.26 -24.91 1.46
C MET A 1 -18.02 -24.04 0.25
N GLU A 2 -18.72 -22.90 0.14
CA GLU A 2 -18.37 -21.90 -0.88
C GLU A 2 -16.98 -21.36 -0.57
N ASN A 3 -16.11 -21.31 -1.58
CA ASN A 3 -14.78 -20.70 -1.42
C ASN A 3 -14.95 -19.19 -1.29
N LEU A 4 -14.72 -18.68 -0.08
CA LEU A 4 -14.73 -17.25 0.17
C LEU A 4 -13.55 -16.58 -0.55
N THR A 5 -13.82 -15.45 -1.19
CA THR A 5 -12.80 -14.56 -1.74
C THR A 5 -12.02 -13.86 -0.63
N GLY A 6 -10.79 -13.39 -0.91
CA GLY A 6 -10.02 -12.62 0.07
C GLY A 6 -10.77 -11.40 0.61
N ARG A 7 -11.58 -10.74 -0.23
CA ARG A 7 -12.50 -9.68 0.18
C ARG A 7 -13.49 -10.15 1.25
N GLN A 8 -14.10 -11.31 1.06
CA GLN A 8 -15.07 -11.86 2.01
C GLN A 8 -14.38 -12.19 3.35
N TYR A 9 -13.19 -12.79 3.33
CA TYR A 9 -12.41 -13.00 4.56
C TYR A 9 -12.10 -11.70 5.28
N MET A 10 -11.64 -10.67 4.57
CA MET A 10 -11.38 -9.35 5.16
C MET A 10 -12.63 -8.75 5.82
N VAL A 11 -13.78 -8.79 5.14
CA VAL A 11 -15.04 -8.25 5.67
C VAL A 11 -15.52 -9.05 6.88
N SER A 12 -15.43 -10.38 6.84
CA SER A 12 -15.82 -11.24 7.97
C SER A 12 -14.93 -11.01 9.19
N ALA A 13 -13.61 -10.84 9.00
CA ALA A 13 -12.69 -10.50 10.09
C ALA A 13 -13.05 -9.15 10.73
N LEU A 14 -13.35 -8.12 9.93
CA LEU A 14 -13.80 -6.81 10.44
C LEU A 14 -15.12 -6.90 11.21
N LYS A 15 -16.01 -7.82 10.82
CA LYS A 15 -17.29 -8.09 11.49
C LYS A 15 -17.17 -9.06 12.67
N ARG A 16 -15.96 -9.52 13.01
CA ARG A 16 -15.70 -10.53 14.06
C ARG A 16 -16.47 -11.83 13.82
N GLN A 17 -16.67 -12.21 12.56
CA GLN A 17 -17.30 -13.47 12.18
C GLN A 17 -16.25 -14.58 12.12
N TYR A 18 -16.64 -15.77 12.57
CA TYR A 18 -15.79 -16.95 12.47
C TYR A 18 -15.61 -17.36 11.00
N THR A 19 -14.37 -17.66 10.62
CA THR A 19 -13.99 -18.16 9.30
C THR A 19 -12.93 -19.25 9.47
N ASP A 20 -12.72 -20.06 8.44
CA ASP A 20 -11.79 -21.19 8.43
C ASP A 20 -10.31 -20.78 8.39
N ARG A 21 -10.00 -19.51 8.11
CA ARG A 21 -8.64 -18.95 8.22
C ARG A 21 -8.65 -17.44 8.46
N ILE A 22 -7.51 -16.93 8.93
CA ILE A 22 -7.29 -15.49 9.12
C ILE A 22 -6.91 -14.85 7.77
N PRO A 23 -7.54 -13.73 7.35
CA PRO A 23 -7.09 -12.99 6.17
C PRO A 23 -5.73 -12.33 6.40
N THR A 24 -4.92 -12.26 5.34
CA THR A 24 -3.57 -11.71 5.38
C THR A 24 -3.40 -10.53 4.43
N THR A 25 -2.63 -9.54 4.88
CA THR A 25 -2.24 -8.38 4.08
C THR A 25 -0.76 -8.08 4.30
N VAL A 26 -0.12 -7.50 3.27
CA VAL A 26 1.30 -7.12 3.34
C VAL A 26 1.42 -5.65 2.98
N LEU A 27 2.05 -4.89 3.89
CA LEU A 27 2.44 -3.50 3.67
C LEU A 27 3.66 -3.41 2.75
N ILE A 28 3.50 -3.79 1.48
CA ILE A 28 4.60 -3.89 0.52
C ILE A 28 5.17 -2.51 0.12
N GLY A 29 4.36 -1.45 0.20
CA GLY A 29 4.77 -0.09 -0.12
C GLY A 29 5.42 0.03 -1.52
N PRO A 30 6.42 0.92 -1.71
CA PRO A 30 7.07 1.11 -3.00
C PRO A 30 7.97 -0.06 -3.42
N TYR A 31 8.22 -1.04 -2.54
CA TYR A 31 9.10 -2.18 -2.86
C TYR A 31 8.49 -3.12 -3.90
N CYS A 32 7.17 -3.02 -4.17
CA CYS A 32 6.53 -3.69 -5.30
C CYS A 32 7.13 -3.28 -6.65
N SER A 33 7.81 -2.11 -6.74
CA SER A 33 8.52 -1.71 -7.94
C SER A 33 9.65 -2.67 -8.30
N LYS A 34 10.17 -3.48 -7.37
CA LYS A 34 11.19 -4.51 -7.68
C LYS A 34 10.61 -5.71 -8.44
N LEU A 35 9.29 -5.86 -8.46
CA LEU A 35 8.59 -6.90 -9.23
C LEU A 35 8.30 -6.46 -10.65
N THR A 36 8.56 -5.19 -10.97
CA THR A 36 8.53 -4.62 -12.31
C THR A 36 9.90 -4.03 -12.64
N ASN A 37 10.14 -3.68 -13.90
CA ASN A 37 11.36 -2.95 -14.26
C ASN A 37 11.21 -1.44 -14.03
N TYR A 38 10.33 -1.03 -13.10
CA TYR A 38 10.07 0.38 -12.79
C TYR A 38 10.84 0.81 -11.55
N THR A 39 11.35 2.03 -11.59
CA THR A 39 11.90 2.68 -10.41
C THR A 39 10.78 3.12 -9.46
N VAL A 40 11.11 3.26 -8.17
CA VAL A 40 10.20 3.82 -7.17
C VAL A 40 9.68 5.20 -7.60
N ARG A 41 10.54 6.04 -8.20
CA ARG A 41 10.14 7.37 -8.68
C ARG A 41 9.08 7.31 -9.77
N GLU A 42 9.15 6.34 -10.67
CA GLU A 42 8.18 6.18 -11.75
C GLU A 42 6.81 5.75 -11.23
N ILE A 43 6.76 4.73 -10.36
CA ILE A 43 5.48 4.27 -9.80
C ILE A 43 4.82 5.30 -8.88
N LEU A 44 5.57 6.25 -8.32
CA LEU A 44 5.01 7.34 -7.52
C LEU A 44 4.47 8.51 -8.36
N LYS A 45 4.84 8.61 -9.63
CA LYS A 45 4.43 9.70 -10.53
C LYS A 45 3.40 9.26 -11.56
N ASP A 46 3.49 8.02 -12.01
CA ASP A 46 2.65 7.45 -13.04
C ASP A 46 1.68 6.44 -12.41
N PRO A 47 0.36 6.74 -12.36
CA PRO A 47 -0.62 5.86 -11.74
C PRO A 47 -0.76 4.51 -12.47
N LYS A 48 -0.49 4.46 -13.78
CA LYS A 48 -0.55 3.21 -14.55
C LYS A 48 0.61 2.30 -14.16
N LYS A 49 1.84 2.83 -14.11
CA LYS A 49 3.01 2.07 -13.65
C LYS A 49 2.85 1.62 -12.19
N SER A 50 2.23 2.44 -11.35
CA SER A 50 1.89 2.07 -9.98
C SER A 50 0.94 0.86 -9.94
N ALA A 51 -0.17 0.92 -10.68
CA ALA A 51 -1.14 -0.16 -10.73
C ALA A 51 -0.50 -1.47 -11.23
N GLU A 52 0.31 -1.41 -12.29
CA GLU A 52 1.03 -2.57 -12.83
C GLU A 52 1.99 -3.19 -11.80
N ALA A 53 2.74 -2.39 -11.05
CA ALA A 53 3.62 -2.89 -9.99
C ALA A 53 2.86 -3.57 -8.84
N HIS A 54 1.73 -2.99 -8.43
CA HIS A 54 0.89 -3.59 -7.41
C HIS A 54 0.19 -4.86 -7.90
N LEU A 55 -0.26 -4.91 -9.16
CA LEU A 55 -0.82 -6.13 -9.76
C LEU A 55 0.23 -7.23 -9.90
N ALA A 56 1.47 -6.90 -10.25
CA ALA A 56 2.58 -7.86 -10.25
C ALA A 56 2.81 -8.47 -8.86
N PHE A 57 2.72 -7.66 -7.81
CA PHE A 57 2.74 -8.13 -6.43
C PHE A 57 1.55 -9.06 -6.10
N TYR A 58 0.33 -8.65 -6.44
CA TYR A 58 -0.87 -9.45 -6.21
C TYR A 58 -0.81 -10.81 -6.92
N ASN A 59 -0.42 -10.82 -8.19
CA ASN A 59 -0.35 -12.05 -8.98
C ASN A 59 0.68 -13.05 -8.42
N ARG A 60 1.77 -12.56 -7.81
CA ARG A 60 2.83 -13.40 -7.26
C ARG A 60 2.50 -13.97 -5.88
N PHE A 61 1.89 -13.18 -5.00
CA PHE A 61 1.72 -13.53 -3.58
C PHE A 61 0.27 -13.79 -3.17
N GLN A 62 -0.70 -13.37 -3.99
CA GLN A 62 -2.14 -13.53 -3.77
C GLN A 62 -2.62 -13.22 -2.34
N PRO A 63 -2.27 -12.05 -1.76
CA PRO A 63 -2.79 -11.67 -0.45
C PRO A 63 -4.30 -11.39 -0.51
N ASP A 64 -4.97 -11.38 0.64
CA ASP A 64 -6.41 -11.15 0.73
C ASP A 64 -6.82 -9.71 0.45
N SER A 65 -5.86 -8.80 0.49
CA SER A 65 -6.03 -7.39 0.16
C SER A 65 -4.77 -6.80 -0.47
N LEU A 66 -4.99 -5.78 -1.28
CA LEU A 66 -3.93 -5.00 -1.91
C LEU A 66 -3.92 -3.59 -1.30
N ILE A 67 -2.80 -3.20 -0.72
CA ILE A 67 -2.63 -1.85 -0.16
C ILE A 67 -2.02 -0.97 -1.24
N ILE A 68 -2.77 0.04 -1.68
CA ILE A 68 -2.28 1.05 -2.61
C ILE A 68 -1.57 2.12 -1.80
N TYR A 69 -0.26 2.24 -1.99
CA TYR A 69 0.53 3.29 -1.37
C TYR A 69 0.41 4.57 -2.20
N ASN A 70 -0.50 5.46 -1.81
CA ASN A 70 -0.44 6.86 -2.22
C ASN A 70 0.13 7.68 -1.07
N VAL A 71 1.20 8.42 -1.34
CA VAL A 71 1.84 9.26 -0.33
C VAL A 71 0.78 10.27 0.15
N ILE A 72 0.53 10.32 1.47
CA ILE A 72 -0.34 11.33 2.12
C ILE A 72 0.06 12.76 1.69
N PHE A 73 1.32 12.95 1.30
CA PHE A 73 1.85 14.20 0.73
C PHE A 73 1.18 14.65 -0.57
N LEU A 74 0.61 13.76 -1.39
CA LEU A 74 -0.13 14.18 -2.58
C LEU A 74 -1.33 15.06 -2.16
N LYS A 75 -1.99 14.70 -1.06
CA LYS A 75 -3.09 15.48 -0.49
C LYS A 75 -2.58 16.77 0.19
N LEU A 76 -1.45 16.72 0.88
CA LEU A 76 -0.85 17.94 1.48
C LEU A 76 -0.34 18.94 0.45
N ARG A 77 0.16 18.47 -0.70
CA ARG A 77 0.56 19.32 -1.83
C ARG A 77 -0.63 19.99 -2.50
N LEU A 78 -1.80 19.33 -2.53
CA LEU A 78 -3.06 19.93 -2.97
C LEU A 78 -3.63 20.94 -1.96
N LEU A 79 -3.18 20.88 -0.69
CA LEU A 79 -3.58 21.80 0.38
C LEU A 79 -2.60 22.96 0.57
N ASP A 80 -1.66 23.17 -0.36
CA ASP A 80 -0.64 24.24 -0.32
C ASP A 80 0.16 24.29 0.99
N VAL A 81 0.31 23.15 1.67
CA VAL A 81 1.11 23.07 2.90
C VAL A 81 2.59 23.12 2.52
N SER A 82 3.22 24.26 2.85
CA SER A 82 4.63 24.56 2.59
C SER A 82 5.58 23.42 2.99
N TRP A 83 6.46 23.06 2.05
CA TRP A 83 7.53 22.07 2.21
C TRP A 83 8.44 22.33 3.43
N ASN A 84 8.58 23.58 3.85
CA ASN A 84 9.46 23.95 4.96
C ASN A 84 8.91 23.51 6.32
N SER A 85 7.59 23.46 6.48
CA SER A 85 6.95 23.03 7.73
C SER A 85 7.05 21.52 7.98
N LEU A 86 7.26 20.73 6.91
CA LEU A 86 7.29 19.26 6.97
C LEU A 86 8.70 18.67 7.11
N LYS A 87 9.77 19.43 6.81
CA LYS A 87 11.15 19.01 7.10
C LYS A 87 11.36 18.72 8.59
N THR A 88 10.72 19.49 9.47
CA THR A 88 10.80 19.32 10.92
C THR A 88 10.24 17.96 11.39
N VAL A 89 9.23 17.42 10.70
CA VAL A 89 8.62 16.12 11.05
C VAL A 89 9.44 14.94 10.49
N TYR A 90 10.11 15.11 9.34
CA TYR A 90 10.95 14.06 8.75
C TYR A 90 12.33 13.95 9.40
N LEU A 91 12.91 15.04 9.88
CA LEU A 91 14.22 15.02 10.55
C LEU A 91 14.15 14.49 11.99
N THR A 92 13.02 14.68 12.68
CA THR A 92 12.84 14.15 14.05
C THR A 92 12.60 12.63 14.10
N ARG A 93 12.23 11.99 12.97
CA ARG A 93 12.08 10.51 12.89
C ARG A 93 13.31 9.75 12.40
N ASN A 94 14.33 10.43 11.84
CA ASN A 94 15.57 9.80 11.37
C ASN A 94 16.79 10.04 12.29
N LEU A 95 16.57 10.58 13.49
CA LEU A 95 17.61 10.80 14.52
C LEU A 95 17.36 9.99 15.82
N LEU A 96 16.35 9.11 15.82
CA LEU A 96 16.05 8.18 16.91
C LEU A 96 15.77 6.79 16.32
N CYS A 97 16.79 6.21 15.69
CA CYS A 97 17.03 4.78 15.51
C CYS A 97 18.54 4.61 15.32
#